data_AF-A0A4V2I7Z4-F1
#
_entry.id   AF-A0A4V2I7Z4-F1
#
_cell.length_a   1.000
_cell.length_b   1.000
_cell.length_c   1.000
_cell.angle_alpha   90.00
_cell.angle_beta   90.00
_cell.angle_gamma   90.00
#
_symmetry.space_group_name_H-M   'P 1'
#
loop_
_entity.id
_entity.type
_entity.pdbx_description
1 polymer ?
#
loop_
_entity_poly.entity_id
_entity_poly.type
_entity_poly.pdbx_seq_one_letter_code
_entity_poly.pdbx_strand_id
1 'polypeptide(L)'
;MGKRWTFDGHIAGIGAQSGLRAVVGVWHKSPLGAFADVMVQLPDGQRIGSRTPLGFALRAVPRPLAVHPVWLRSVDPLAGLLSPGARTSGTAGNGRRESYGVTDVHCITEAHTVWEDQDQGALAPVMPAVTFGFSSVPAQPGIARVRTTIVEGPADGDMSPSRRANK
;
A
#
# COMPACT_ATOMS: atom_id res chain seq x y z
N MET A 1 27.46 26.48 3.77
CA MET A 1 27.70 26.00 2.38
C MET A 1 27.14 24.59 2.26
N GLY A 2 26.26 24.31 1.30
CA GLY A 2 25.67 22.98 1.13
C GLY A 2 26.72 21.94 0.72
N LYS A 3 26.62 20.72 1.27
CA LYS A 3 27.44 19.58 0.84
C LYS A 3 27.13 19.29 -0.63
N ARG A 4 28.18 19.12 -1.45
CA ARG A 4 28.09 18.68 -2.84
C ARG A 4 28.23 17.17 -2.89
N TRP A 5 27.29 16.51 -3.55
CA TRP A 5 27.25 15.07 -3.70
C TRP A 5 27.47 14.75 -5.18
N THR A 6 28.50 13.98 -5.49
CA THR A 6 28.85 13.62 -6.87
C THR A 6 28.59 12.15 -7.05
N PHE A 7 27.72 11.83 -8.00
CA PHE A 7 27.37 10.48 -8.38
C PHE A 7 27.95 10.27 -9.79
N ASP A 8 29.06 9.55 -9.87
CA ASP A 8 29.69 9.16 -11.13
C ASP A 8 29.23 7.75 -11.48
N GLY A 9 28.64 7.60 -12.65
CA GLY A 9 27.96 6.37 -13.01
C GLY A 9 27.27 6.47 -14.36
N HIS A 10 26.45 5.47 -14.66
CA HIS A 10 25.72 5.35 -15.90
C HIS A 10 24.22 5.24 -15.60
N ILE A 11 23.40 5.85 -16.45
CA ILE A 11 21.93 5.76 -16.39
C ILE A 11 21.44 5.23 -17.74
N ALA A 12 20.39 4.41 -17.68
CA ALA A 12 19.63 4.02 -18.86
C ALA A 12 18.14 4.26 -18.59
N GLY A 13 17.43 4.73 -19.61
CA GLY A 13 15.98 4.96 -19.56
C GLY A 13 15.29 4.34 -20.76
N ILE A 14 14.13 3.74 -20.55
CA ILE A 14 13.29 3.12 -21.58
C ILE A 14 11.82 3.50 -21.39
N GLY A 15 11.00 3.39 -22.44
CA GLY A 15 9.57 3.71 -22.40
C GLY A 15 8.73 2.86 -23.37
N ALA A 16 7.44 2.76 -23.10
CA ALA A 16 6.46 1.95 -23.82
C ALA A 16 5.27 2.78 -24.31
N GLN A 17 4.54 2.28 -25.33
CA GLN A 17 3.41 3.00 -25.95
C GLN A 17 2.17 3.18 -25.08
N SER A 18 1.97 2.32 -24.08
CA SER A 18 0.94 2.55 -23.07
C SER A 18 1.29 3.77 -22.21
N GLY A 19 2.56 4.20 -22.21
CA GLY A 19 3.18 5.32 -21.51
C GLY A 19 4.08 4.89 -20.33
N LEU A 20 4.26 3.57 -20.13
CA LEU A 20 5.13 2.98 -19.10
C LEU A 20 6.57 3.38 -19.39
N ARG A 21 7.23 4.10 -18.50
CA ARG A 21 8.66 4.42 -18.54
C ARG A 21 9.41 3.66 -17.46
N ALA A 22 10.69 3.41 -17.61
CA ALA A 22 11.48 2.87 -16.53
C ALA A 22 12.88 3.42 -16.66
N VAL A 23 13.43 3.80 -15.53
CA VAL A 23 14.79 4.28 -15.40
C VAL A 23 15.53 3.31 -14.49
N VAL A 24 16.82 3.14 -14.76
CA VAL A 24 17.71 2.41 -13.88
C VAL A 24 18.99 3.21 -13.78
N GLY A 25 19.39 3.53 -12.55
CA GLY A 25 20.64 4.21 -12.25
C GLY A 25 21.65 3.25 -11.64
N VAL A 26 22.92 3.35 -12.07
CA VAL A 26 24.06 2.65 -11.45
C VAL A 26 25.18 3.65 -11.19
N TRP A 27 25.59 3.75 -9.94
CA TRP A 27 26.50 4.80 -9.46
C TRP A 27 27.79 4.18 -8.91
N HIS A 28 28.92 4.32 -9.60
CA HIS A 28 30.22 3.72 -9.26
C HIS A 28 31.01 4.50 -8.22
N LYS A 29 30.89 5.83 -8.21
CA LYS A 29 31.42 6.68 -7.15
C LYS A 29 30.31 7.58 -6.69
N SER A 30 29.89 7.39 -5.45
CA SER A 30 28.93 8.29 -4.82
C SER A 30 29.17 8.42 -3.33
N PRO A 31 28.62 9.44 -2.68
CA PRO A 31 28.75 9.58 -1.24
C PRO A 31 27.92 8.56 -0.44
N LEU A 32 27.01 7.81 -1.09
CA LEU A 32 26.26 6.69 -0.51
C LEU A 32 27.00 5.34 -0.68
N GLY A 33 28.25 5.37 -1.15
CA GLY A 33 28.90 4.19 -1.71
C GLY A 33 28.38 3.90 -3.12
N ALA A 34 28.75 2.75 -3.68
CA ALA A 34 28.16 2.33 -4.95
C ALA A 34 26.74 1.77 -4.69
N PHE A 35 25.73 2.27 -5.40
CA PHE A 35 24.34 1.77 -5.32
C PHE A 35 23.69 1.78 -6.70
N ALA A 36 22.60 1.02 -6.81
CA ALA A 36 21.69 1.06 -7.95
C ALA A 36 20.30 1.48 -7.47
N ASP A 37 19.48 2.01 -8.36
CA ASP A 37 18.10 2.35 -8.06
C ASP A 37 17.20 2.04 -9.26
N VAL A 38 16.08 1.37 -9.00
CA VAL A 38 15.13 0.96 -10.03
C VAL A 38 13.93 1.88 -9.99
N MET A 39 13.62 2.35 -11.18
CA MET A 39 12.83 3.53 -11.37
C MET A 39 11.80 3.31 -12.48
N VAL A 40 11.02 2.24 -12.41
CA VAL A 40 9.84 1.97 -13.27
C VAL A 40 8.82 3.16 -13.29
N GLN A 41 7.81 3.17 -14.12
CA GLN A 41 6.88 4.28 -14.31
C GLN A 41 5.82 3.72 -15.26
N LEU A 42 4.57 3.52 -14.86
CA LEU A 42 3.43 3.04 -15.63
C LEU A 42 3.09 4.06 -16.74
N PRO A 43 2.21 3.69 -17.69
CA PRO A 43 1.55 4.58 -18.66
C PRO A 43 1.51 6.09 -18.36
N ASP A 44 1.17 6.36 -17.11
CA ASP A 44 1.10 7.65 -16.47
C ASP A 44 2.42 8.08 -15.79
N GLY A 45 3.08 7.18 -15.06
CA GLY A 45 3.97 7.58 -13.97
C GLY A 45 4.70 6.52 -13.07
N GLN A 46 4.24 5.27 -12.87
CA GLN A 46 4.56 4.35 -11.69
C GLN A 46 5.42 3.01 -11.76
N ARG A 47 6.01 2.48 -10.65
CA ARG A 47 7.20 1.54 -10.58
C ARG A 47 7.08 -0.03 -10.33
N ILE A 48 6.44 -0.94 -11.11
CA ILE A 48 5.75 -2.16 -10.50
C ILE A 48 5.94 -3.59 -11.14
N GLY A 49 5.98 -4.69 -10.32
CA GLY A 49 6.09 -6.13 -10.71
C GLY A 49 4.77 -6.95 -10.87
N SER A 50 4.77 -8.30 -10.78
CA SER A 50 3.65 -9.19 -11.19
C SER A 50 2.59 -9.45 -10.13
N ARG A 51 1.34 -9.61 -10.59
CA ARG A 51 0.20 -9.94 -9.72
C ARG A 51 0.46 -11.21 -8.92
N THR A 52 0.37 -11.14 -7.58
CA THR A 52 0.60 -12.26 -6.66
C THR A 52 -0.56 -13.27 -6.73
N PRO A 53 -0.42 -14.52 -6.22
CA PRO A 53 -1.53 -15.48 -6.14
C PRO A 53 -2.75 -14.90 -5.40
N LEU A 54 -2.48 -14.11 -4.36
CA LEU A 54 -3.49 -13.31 -3.67
C LEU A 54 -4.12 -12.30 -4.63
N GLY A 55 -3.32 -11.54 -5.39
CA GLY A 55 -3.82 -10.63 -6.42
C GLY A 55 -4.74 -11.28 -7.45
N PHE A 56 -4.51 -12.55 -7.82
CA PHE A 56 -5.40 -13.31 -8.71
C PHE A 56 -6.69 -13.75 -8.03
N ALA A 57 -6.60 -14.29 -6.81
CA ALA A 57 -7.78 -14.65 -6.03
C ALA A 57 -8.70 -13.44 -5.80
N LEU A 58 -8.11 -12.28 -5.49
CA LEU A 58 -8.85 -11.02 -5.31
C LEU A 58 -9.53 -10.52 -6.59
N ARG A 59 -8.97 -10.85 -7.75
CA ARG A 59 -9.54 -10.47 -9.06
C ARG A 59 -10.70 -11.37 -9.48
N ALA A 60 -10.76 -12.60 -8.96
CA ALA A 60 -11.90 -13.49 -9.20
C ALA A 60 -13.19 -12.96 -8.58
N VAL A 61 -13.07 -12.18 -7.49
CA VAL A 61 -14.20 -11.46 -6.90
C VAL A 61 -14.56 -10.26 -7.79
N PRO A 62 -15.81 -10.16 -8.27
CA PRO A 62 -16.24 -8.99 -9.04
C PRO A 62 -15.94 -7.71 -8.28
N ARG A 63 -15.34 -6.73 -8.95
CA ARG A 63 -14.89 -5.48 -8.31
C ARG A 63 -15.96 -4.79 -7.44
N PRO A 64 -17.27 -4.75 -7.81
CA PRO A 64 -18.29 -4.17 -6.95
C PRO A 64 -18.45 -4.89 -5.61
N LEU A 65 -18.32 -6.22 -5.62
CA LEU A 65 -18.42 -7.05 -4.42
C LEU A 65 -17.13 -6.96 -3.59
N ALA A 66 -15.96 -7.05 -4.24
CA ALA A 66 -14.63 -7.01 -3.61
C ALA A 66 -14.36 -5.73 -2.79
N VAL A 67 -15.20 -4.70 -2.95
CA VAL A 67 -15.07 -3.42 -2.26
C VAL A 67 -16.33 -3.05 -1.47
N HIS A 68 -17.33 -3.93 -1.40
CA HIS A 68 -18.60 -3.64 -0.72
C HIS A 68 -18.46 -3.80 0.81
N PRO A 69 -18.87 -2.81 1.64
CA PRO A 69 -18.62 -2.84 3.10
C PRO A 69 -19.23 -4.04 3.83
N VAL A 70 -20.44 -4.48 3.45
CA VAL A 70 -21.07 -5.66 4.06
C VAL A 70 -20.29 -6.93 3.71
N TRP A 71 -19.80 -7.04 2.48
CA TRP A 71 -18.97 -8.17 2.05
C TRP A 71 -17.63 -8.18 2.79
N LEU A 72 -16.97 -7.03 2.86
CA LEU A 72 -15.68 -6.86 3.55
C LEU A 72 -15.77 -7.15 5.05
N ARG A 73 -16.91 -6.88 5.68
CA ARG A 73 -17.20 -7.25 7.07
C ARG A 73 -17.38 -8.76 7.23
N SER A 74 -18.04 -9.41 6.27
CA SER A 74 -18.25 -10.85 6.30
C SER A 74 -16.97 -11.65 6.08
N VAL A 75 -16.03 -11.16 5.25
CA VAL A 75 -14.76 -11.84 4.98
C VAL A 75 -13.62 -11.42 5.92
N ASP A 76 -13.86 -10.51 6.86
CA ASP A 76 -12.83 -10.01 7.80
C ASP A 76 -12.16 -11.11 8.65
N PRO A 77 -12.90 -12.10 9.21
CA PRO A 77 -12.27 -13.22 9.91
C PRO A 77 -11.39 -14.08 8.98
N LEU A 78 -11.78 -14.22 7.70
CA LEU A 78 -11.00 -14.97 6.70
C LEU A 78 -9.74 -14.21 6.31
N ALA A 79 -9.79 -12.88 6.24
CA ALA A 79 -8.63 -12.05 5.96
C ALA A 79 -7.58 -12.14 7.07
N GLY A 80 -8.00 -12.10 8.34
CA GLY A 80 -7.11 -12.27 9.49
C GLY A 80 -6.49 -13.67 9.60
N LEU A 81 -7.17 -14.69 9.08
CA LEU A 81 -6.65 -16.06 9.02
C LEU A 81 -5.60 -16.24 7.89
N LEU A 82 -5.84 -15.64 6.72
CA LEU A 82 -4.97 -15.80 5.54
C LEU A 82 -3.74 -14.90 5.56
N SER A 83 -3.83 -13.75 6.23
CA SER A 83 -2.72 -12.82 6.43
C SER A 83 -2.77 -12.32 7.87
N PRO A 84 -2.03 -12.94 8.81
CA PRO A 84 -2.05 -12.56 10.21
C PRO A 84 -1.75 -11.07 10.39
N GLY A 85 -2.69 -10.35 11.01
CA GLY A 85 -2.65 -8.88 11.19
C GLY A 85 -3.40 -8.07 10.14
N ALA A 86 -3.84 -8.68 9.02
CA ALA A 86 -4.69 -8.03 8.05
C ALA A 86 -6.13 -7.89 8.59
N ARG A 87 -6.75 -6.75 8.31
CA ARG A 87 -8.17 -6.49 8.62
C ARG A 87 -8.82 -5.83 7.41
N THR A 88 -9.98 -6.33 7.01
CA THR A 88 -10.78 -5.75 5.93
C THR A 88 -11.89 -4.86 6.45
N SER A 89 -12.23 -4.91 7.75
CA SER A 89 -13.11 -3.93 8.41
C SER A 89 -12.69 -3.62 9.85
N GLY A 90 -12.90 -2.38 10.28
CA GLY A 90 -12.62 -1.94 11.65
C GLY A 90 -13.46 -0.73 12.05
N THR A 91 -13.39 -0.35 13.33
CA THR A 91 -13.92 0.93 13.83
C THR A 91 -12.80 1.94 13.90
N ALA A 92 -13.00 3.12 13.31
CA ALA A 92 -12.04 4.23 13.35
C ALA A 92 -12.28 5.20 14.52
N GLY A 93 -13.08 4.80 15.52
CA GLY A 93 -13.56 5.69 16.58
C GLY A 93 -14.71 6.59 16.13
N ASN A 94 -15.34 7.30 17.07
CA ASN A 94 -16.39 8.30 16.81
C ASN A 94 -17.59 7.82 15.95
N GLY A 95 -18.05 6.58 16.17
CA GLY A 95 -19.16 6.01 15.40
C GLY A 95 -18.84 5.67 13.94
N ARG A 96 -17.58 5.80 13.51
CA ARG A 96 -17.12 5.54 12.13
C ARG A 96 -16.63 4.11 11.95
N ARG A 97 -16.98 3.52 10.81
CA ARG A 97 -16.60 2.17 10.38
C ARG A 97 -15.83 2.23 9.08
N GLU A 98 -14.67 1.59 9.02
CA GLU A 98 -13.83 1.53 7.82
C GLU A 98 -13.85 0.13 7.21
N SER A 99 -13.63 0.05 5.90
CA SER A 99 -13.52 -1.19 5.15
C SER A 99 -12.45 -1.06 4.06
N TYR A 100 -11.56 -2.04 3.94
CA TYR A 100 -10.45 -2.06 2.98
C TYR A 100 -10.62 -3.23 2.02
N GLY A 101 -10.91 -2.91 0.75
CA GLY A 101 -11.03 -3.88 -0.34
C GLY A 101 -9.76 -3.90 -1.18
N VAL A 102 -9.01 -4.99 -1.11
CA VAL A 102 -7.88 -5.21 -2.02
C VAL A 102 -8.42 -5.94 -3.25
N THR A 103 -8.15 -5.41 -4.43
CA THR A 103 -8.66 -5.97 -5.71
C THR A 103 -7.56 -6.54 -6.57
N ASP A 104 -6.33 -6.37 -6.12
CA ASP A 104 -5.13 -6.67 -6.85
C ASP A 104 -3.92 -6.53 -5.94
N VAL A 105 -2.90 -7.33 -6.16
CA VAL A 105 -1.60 -7.15 -5.55
C VAL A 105 -0.59 -7.62 -6.55
N HIS A 106 0.43 -6.82 -6.79
CA HIS A 106 1.61 -7.14 -7.55
C HIS A 106 2.80 -7.27 -6.63
N CYS A 107 3.78 -8.08 -6.99
CA CYS A 107 5.02 -8.23 -6.25
C CYS A 107 5.92 -7.02 -6.53
N ILE A 108 6.60 -6.52 -5.52
CA ILE A 108 7.77 -5.66 -5.69
C ILE A 108 8.93 -6.62 -5.76
N THR A 109 9.53 -6.71 -6.93
CA THR A 109 10.58 -7.70 -7.19
C THR A 109 11.95 -7.20 -6.79
N GLU A 110 12.15 -5.88 -6.73
CA GLU A 110 13.43 -5.25 -6.40
C GLU A 110 13.20 -3.86 -5.81
N ALA A 111 13.96 -3.53 -4.77
CA ALA A 111 14.08 -2.18 -4.23
C ALA A 111 15.47 -2.05 -3.60
N HIS A 112 16.12 -0.93 -3.89
CA HIS A 112 17.35 -0.57 -3.22
C HIS A 112 17.03 0.46 -2.15
N THR A 113 17.43 0.15 -0.93
CA THR A 113 17.18 1.02 0.23
C THR A 113 18.50 1.19 0.93
N VAL A 114 19.09 2.38 0.83
CA VAL A 114 20.23 2.78 1.65
C VAL A 114 19.67 3.76 2.68
N TRP A 115 19.90 3.53 3.97
CA TRP A 115 19.41 4.34 5.09
C TRP A 115 20.59 4.72 5.97
N GLU A 116 20.78 6.03 6.21
CA GLU A 116 21.91 6.55 7.00
C GLU A 116 23.28 6.07 6.50
N ASP A 117 23.51 6.16 5.19
CA ASP A 117 24.73 5.69 4.49
C ASP A 117 25.03 4.19 4.69
N GLN A 118 24.03 3.44 5.15
CA GLN A 118 24.06 2.01 5.35
C GLN A 118 23.05 1.32 4.44
N ASP A 119 23.54 0.41 3.62
CA ASP A 119 22.71 -0.47 2.83
C ASP A 119 21.77 -1.27 3.75
N GLN A 120 20.46 -1.17 3.48
CA GLN A 120 19.42 -1.90 4.21
C GLN A 120 19.26 -3.35 3.72
N GLY A 121 20.07 -3.74 2.75
CA GLY A 121 20.16 -5.09 2.24
C GLY A 121 19.02 -5.43 1.29
N ALA A 122 18.92 -6.72 0.99
CA ALA A 122 17.94 -7.23 0.05
C ALA A 122 16.50 -7.02 0.55
N LEU A 123 15.57 -6.96 -0.40
CA LEU A 123 14.15 -7.13 -0.13
C LEU A 123 13.95 -8.40 0.72
N ALA A 124 13.61 -8.19 1.98
CA ALA A 124 13.28 -9.25 2.91
C ALA A 124 11.75 -9.36 3.04
N PRO A 125 11.24 -10.52 3.48
CA PRO A 125 9.86 -10.60 3.91
C PRO A 125 9.53 -9.51 4.93
N VAL A 126 8.31 -8.97 4.87
CA VAL A 126 7.81 -7.96 5.81
C VAL A 126 7.52 -8.65 7.14
N MET A 127 8.57 -8.84 7.92
CA MET A 127 8.58 -9.57 9.17
C MET A 127 9.32 -8.79 10.28
N PRO A 128 8.74 -8.68 11.49
CA PRO A 128 7.38 -9.08 11.83
C PRO A 128 6.35 -8.32 10.97
N ALA A 129 5.15 -8.88 10.82
CA ALA A 129 4.09 -8.21 10.09
C ALA A 129 3.94 -6.78 10.61
N VAL A 130 3.82 -5.81 9.71
CA VAL A 130 3.61 -4.43 10.12
C VAL A 130 2.27 -4.33 10.86
N THR A 131 2.33 -3.91 12.14
CA THR A 131 1.17 -3.82 13.03
C THR A 131 0.59 -2.40 13.12
N PHE A 132 1.19 -1.44 12.43
CA PHE A 132 0.70 -0.06 12.40
C PHE A 132 -0.43 0.09 11.37
N GLY A 133 -1.58 0.56 11.84
CA GLY A 133 -2.80 0.71 11.02
C GLY A 133 -3.42 -0.62 10.58
N PHE A 134 -4.57 -0.57 9.91
CA PHE A 134 -5.24 -1.75 9.32
C PHE A 134 -4.48 -2.34 8.11
N SER A 135 -3.21 -1.98 7.93
CA SER A 135 -2.43 -2.09 6.69
C SER A 135 -1.40 -3.21 6.72
N SER A 136 -1.65 -4.29 7.46
CA SER A 136 -0.79 -5.46 7.36
C SER A 136 -0.85 -6.01 5.94
N VAL A 137 0.33 -6.11 5.33
CA VAL A 137 0.51 -6.64 3.99
C VAL A 137 1.03 -8.07 4.07
N PRO A 138 0.80 -8.89 3.04
CA PRO A 138 1.47 -10.18 2.95
C PRO A 138 2.98 -10.02 3.18
N ALA A 139 3.60 -11.02 3.80
CA ALA A 139 5.04 -11.01 4.06
C ALA A 139 5.87 -10.83 2.77
N GLN A 140 5.32 -11.22 1.61
CA GLN A 140 5.98 -10.99 0.33
C GLN A 140 5.92 -9.50 -0.08
N PRO A 141 7.08 -8.85 -0.35
CA PRO A 141 7.13 -7.48 -0.85
C PRO A 141 6.24 -7.29 -2.07
N GLY A 142 5.38 -6.28 -2.02
CA GLY A 142 4.31 -6.13 -2.99
C GLY A 142 3.68 -4.75 -3.02
N ILE A 143 3.05 -4.43 -4.14
CA ILE A 143 2.24 -3.26 -4.38
C ILE A 143 0.80 -3.65 -4.70
N ALA A 144 -0.10 -3.27 -3.81
CA ALA A 144 -1.51 -3.60 -3.88
C ALA A 144 -2.34 -2.52 -4.58
N ARG A 145 -3.37 -2.94 -5.35
CA ARG A 145 -4.48 -2.07 -5.78
C ARG A 145 -5.60 -2.17 -4.76
N VAL A 146 -5.67 -1.18 -3.89
CA VAL A 146 -6.59 -1.11 -2.77
C VAL A 146 -7.70 -0.10 -3.06
N ARG A 147 -8.90 -0.33 -2.51
CA ARG A 147 -9.98 0.64 -2.34
C ARG A 147 -10.42 0.62 -0.88
N THR A 148 -10.43 1.78 -0.25
CA THR A 148 -10.94 1.95 1.12
C THR A 148 -12.32 2.62 1.08
N THR A 149 -13.21 2.24 2.01
CA THR A 149 -14.55 2.79 2.21
C THR A 149 -14.77 3.08 3.70
N ILE A 150 -15.36 4.23 4.04
CA ILE A 150 -15.65 4.63 5.43
C ILE A 150 -17.14 4.98 5.53
N VAL A 151 -17.83 4.49 6.57
CA VAL A 151 -19.25 4.71 6.85
C VAL A 151 -19.41 5.29 8.26
N GLU A 152 -20.07 6.42 8.38
CA GLU A 152 -20.53 6.97 9.66
C GLU A 152 -21.82 6.26 10.07
N GLY A 153 -21.89 5.81 11.33
CA GLY A 153 -23.17 5.42 11.93
C GLY A 153 -24.10 6.63 11.98
N PRO A 154 -25.43 6.43 12.15
CA PRO A 154 -26.28 7.55 12.53
C PRO A 154 -25.60 8.22 13.72
N ALA A 155 -25.40 9.54 13.64
CA ALA A 155 -25.09 10.31 14.82
C ALA A 155 -26.07 9.82 15.88
N ASP A 156 -25.58 9.34 17.03
CA ASP A 156 -26.47 9.20 18.18
C ASP A 156 -27.20 10.53 18.24
N GLY A 157 -28.50 10.46 17.94
CA GLY A 157 -29.32 11.63 17.81
C GLY A 157 -29.08 12.46 19.05
N ASP A 158 -29.14 13.76 18.86
CA ASP A 158 -29.53 14.69 19.89
C ASP A 158 -30.80 14.17 20.59
N MET A 159 -30.60 13.25 21.53
CA MET A 159 -31.52 12.84 22.57
C MET A 159 -31.12 13.70 23.77
N SER A 160 -31.22 15.02 23.59
CA SER A 160 -31.49 15.92 24.70
C SER A 160 -32.99 15.83 24.98
N PRO A 161 -33.47 15.07 25.99
CA PRO A 161 -34.82 15.28 26.44
C PRO A 161 -34.88 16.66 27.10
N SER A 162 -35.92 17.41 26.75
CA SER A 162 -36.37 18.64 27.42
C SER A 162 -35.60 19.94 27.10
N ARG A 163 -36.24 20.79 26.30
CA ARG A 163 -36.89 21.99 26.87
C ARG A 163 -38.24 22.19 26.19
N ARG A 164 -39.29 21.89 26.95
CA ARG A 164 -40.65 22.34 26.65
C ARG A 164 -40.65 23.84 26.42
N ALA A 165 -41.54 24.27 25.55
CA ALA A 165 -42.07 25.62 25.51
C ALA A 165 -42.28 26.15 26.94
N ASN A 166 -41.82 27.37 27.21
CA ASN A 166 -42.72 28.28 27.88
C ASN A 166 -42.57 29.70 27.34
N LYS A 167 -43.75 30.27 27.17
CA LYS A 167 -44.09 31.65 26.88
C LYS A 167 -43.76 32.54 28.07
#